data_AF-A0A3M1LKY6-F1
#
_entry.id   AF-A0A3M1LKY6-F1
#
_cell.length_a   1.000
_cell.length_b   1.000
_cell.length_c   1.000
_cell.angle_alpha   90.00
_cell.angle_beta   90.00
_cell.angle_gamma   90.00
#
_symmetry.space_group_name_H-M   'P 1'
#
loop_
_entity.id
_entity.type
_entity.pdbx_description
1 polymer ?
#
loop_
_entity_poly.entity_id
_entity_poly.type
_entity_poly.pdbx_seq_one_letter_code
_entity_poly.pdbx_strand_id
1 'polypeptide(L)'
;MSEKIEFKMLDYECIDKDTITFKLEDDTIVKIKVDLDRVGVATNYRNPDGTPHYMINTSVKVKIIPSDRRFSVEKSKMRTNNIPSHIA
;
A
#
# COMPACT_ATOMS: atom_id res chain seq x y z
N MET A 1 9.58 16.91 -35.61
CA MET A 1 9.95 15.67 -34.89
C MET A 1 9.83 15.95 -33.41
N SER A 2 9.16 15.09 -32.63
CA SER A 2 9.12 15.23 -31.17
C SER A 2 10.46 14.73 -30.62
N GLU A 3 11.20 15.61 -29.95
CA GLU A 3 12.34 15.21 -29.13
C GLU A 3 11.78 14.48 -27.91
N LYS A 4 12.12 13.20 -27.76
CA LYS A 4 11.68 12.38 -26.64
C LYS A 4 12.73 12.47 -25.54
N ILE A 5 12.27 12.62 -24.31
CA ILE A 5 13.14 12.51 -23.14
C ILE A 5 13.29 11.03 -22.80
N GLU A 6 14.53 10.57 -22.68
CA GLU A 6 14.89 9.20 -22.35
C GLU A 6 15.26 9.11 -20.86
N PHE A 7 14.80 8.04 -20.20
CA PHE A 7 15.03 7.85 -18.78
C PHE A 7 15.77 6.55 -18.52
N LYS A 8 16.82 6.61 -17.71
CA LYS A 8 17.44 5.44 -17.10
C LYS A 8 16.70 5.11 -15.80
N MET A 9 16.20 3.88 -15.68
CA MET A 9 15.57 3.40 -14.44
C MET A 9 16.59 3.35 -13.30
N LEU A 10 16.17 3.77 -12.12
CA LEU A 10 16.97 3.72 -10.90
C LEU A 10 16.39 2.67 -9.95
N ASP A 11 17.27 1.84 -9.41
CA ASP A 11 16.98 1.08 -8.21
C ASP A 11 16.93 2.04 -7.02
N TYR A 12 16.13 1.68 -6.02
CA TYR A 12 16.00 2.48 -4.81
C TYR A 12 15.88 1.55 -3.60
N GLU A 13 16.34 2.07 -2.46
CA GLU A 13 16.10 1.48 -1.14
C GLU A 13 15.15 2.39 -0.36
N CYS A 14 14.21 1.79 0.35
CA CYS A 14 13.32 2.51 1.24
C CYS A 14 14.05 2.78 2.56
N ILE A 15 14.49 4.03 2.77
CA ILE A 15 15.29 4.44 3.94
C ILE A 15 14.43 4.49 5.21
N ASP A 16 13.17 4.91 5.10
CA ASP A 16 12.21 4.91 6.20
C ASP A 16 10.85 4.39 5.72
N LYS A 17 10.20 3.55 6.53
CA LYS A 17 8.90 2.93 6.21
C LYS A 17 7.80 3.61 7.00
N ASP A 18 7.53 4.84 6.63
CA ASP A 18 6.48 5.60 7.29
C ASP A 18 5.08 5.15 6.84
N THR A 19 4.21 4.99 7.83
CA THR A 19 2.77 4.82 7.63
C THR A 19 2.07 5.92 8.39
N ILE A 20 1.40 6.81 7.66
CA ILE A 20 0.59 7.85 8.29
C ILE A 20 -0.70 7.18 8.79
N THR A 21 -1.02 7.36 10.07
CA THR A 21 -2.21 6.78 10.68
C THR A 21 -3.18 7.89 11.08
N PHE A 22 -4.42 7.77 10.62
CA PHE A 22 -5.54 8.65 10.95
C PHE A 22 -6.55 7.90 11.79
N LYS A 23 -7.16 8.60 12.76
CA LYS A 23 -8.35 8.15 13.48
C LYS A 23 -9.51 9.05 13.06
N LEU A 24 -10.56 8.47 12.51
CA LEU A 24 -11.76 9.18 12.08
C LEU A 24 -12.71 9.43 13.27
N GLU A 25 -13.72 10.27 13.07
CA GLU A 25 -14.73 10.61 14.09
C GLU A 25 -15.46 9.38 14.66
N ASP A 26 -15.69 8.36 13.84
CA ASP A 26 -16.34 7.10 14.20
C ASP A 26 -15.38 6.06 14.83
N ASP A 27 -14.20 6.50 15.27
CA ASP A 27 -13.08 5.67 15.76
C ASP A 27 -12.42 4.74 14.73
N THR A 28 -12.82 4.77 13.44
CA THR A 28 -12.16 3.99 12.38
C THR A 28 -10.71 4.44 12.22
N ILE A 29 -9.79 3.47 12.09
CA ILE A 29 -8.37 3.74 11.83
C ILE A 29 -8.06 3.57 10.35
N VAL A 30 -7.55 4.61 9.71
CA VAL A 30 -7.04 4.58 8.34
C VAL A 30 -5.53 4.70 8.35
N LYS A 31 -4.85 3.73 7.74
CA LYS A 31 -3.39 3.72 7.59
C LYS A 31 -3.05 3.91 6.12
N ILE A 32 -2.23 4.92 5.83
CA ILE A 32 -1.80 5.28 4.48
C ILE A 32 -0.29 5.09 4.41
N LYS A 33 0.16 4.31 3.41
CA LYS A 33 1.57 4.17 3.06
C LYS A 33 1.76 4.60 1.61
N VAL A 34 2.78 5.41 1.35
CA VAL A 34 3.22 5.75 -0.01
C VAL A 34 4.42 4.89 -0.34
N ASP A 35 4.41 4.26 -1.51
CA ASP A 35 5.51 3.49 -2.07
C ASP A 35 5.96 4.10 -3.40
N LEU A 36 7.23 3.91 -3.75
CA LEU A 36 7.76 4.21 -5.09
C LEU A 36 7.51 3.02 -6.01
N ASP A 37 6.95 3.24 -7.19
CA ASP A 37 6.75 2.17 -8.19
C ASP A 37 7.89 2.14 -9.21
N ARG A 38 8.27 3.33 -9.70
CA ARG A 38 9.33 3.50 -10.69
C ARG A 38 9.98 4.85 -10.52
N VAL A 39 11.30 4.86 -10.55
CA VAL A 39 12.08 6.09 -10.63
C VAL A 39 12.99 6.02 -11.85
N GLY A 40 13.07 7.11 -12.58
CA GLY A 40 14.03 7.26 -13.66
C GLY A 40 14.66 8.65 -13.63
N VAL A 41 15.91 8.73 -14.08
CA VAL A 41 16.61 9.99 -14.33
C VAL A 41 16.80 10.17 -15.82
N ALA A 42 16.54 11.37 -16.32
CA ALA A 42 16.69 11.68 -17.72
C ALA A 42 18.17 11.60 -18.14
N THR A 43 18.45 10.97 -19.28
CA THR A 43 19.82 10.81 -19.81
C THR A 43 20.19 11.84 -20.87
N ASN A 44 19.18 12.40 -21.54
CA ASN A 44 19.34 13.37 -22.63
C ASN A 44 18.65 14.72 -22.35
N TYR A 45 18.21 14.96 -21.11
CA TYR A 45 17.57 16.21 -20.69
C TYR A 45 17.97 16.59 -19.26
N ARG A 46 18.12 17.88 -19.01
CA ARG A 46 18.32 18.48 -17.69
C ARG A 46 17.29 19.57 -17.46
N ASN A 47 17.01 19.86 -16.20
CA ASN A 47 16.21 21.04 -15.86
C ASN A 47 16.92 22.32 -16.34
N PRO A 48 16.18 23.43 -16.51
CA PRO A 48 16.76 24.71 -16.95
C PRO A 48 17.90 25.23 -16.04
N ASP A 49 17.89 24.86 -14.76
CA ASP A 49 18.94 25.18 -13.78
C ASP A 49 20.15 24.24 -13.83
N GLY A 50 20.17 23.29 -14.78
CA GLY A 50 21.24 22.30 -14.97
C GLY A 50 21.12 21.06 -14.07
N THR A 51 20.16 21.00 -13.15
CA THR A 51 19.97 19.84 -12.28
C THR A 51 19.41 18.63 -13.05
N PRO A 52 19.63 17.39 -12.57
CA PRO A 52 19.06 16.20 -13.21
C PRO A 52 17.53 16.23 -13.16
N HIS A 53 16.89 15.81 -14.25
CA HIS A 53 15.44 15.70 -14.32
C HIS A 53 15.00 14.29 -13.95
N TYR A 54 14.14 14.14 -12.94
CA TYR A 54 13.66 12.84 -12.47
C TYR A 54 12.19 12.63 -12.85
N MET A 55 11.85 11.40 -13.23
CA MET A 55 10.47 10.95 -13.33
C MET A 55 10.21 9.92 -12.23
N ILE A 56 9.19 10.20 -11.42
CA ILE A 56 8.82 9.41 -10.25
C ILE A 56 7.37 8.96 -10.41
N ASN A 57 7.14 7.67 -10.24
CA ASN A 57 5.80 7.11 -10.11
C ASN A 57 5.63 6.51 -8.71
N THR A 58 4.46 6.72 -8.12
CA THR A 58 4.16 6.34 -6.74
C THR A 58 2.86 5.57 -6.65
N SER A 59 2.77 4.64 -5.71
CA SER A 59 1.52 4.00 -5.33
C SER A 59 1.14 4.34 -3.89
N VAL A 60 -0.16 4.30 -3.61
CA VAL A 60 -0.72 4.50 -2.27
C VAL A 60 -1.39 3.22 -1.82
N LYS A 61 -0.95 2.70 -0.68
CA LYS A 61 -1.57 1.54 -0.02
C LYS A 61 -2.39 2.03 1.17
N VAL A 62 -3.70 1.79 1.08
CA VAL A 62 -4.67 2.18 2.12
C VAL A 62 -5.12 0.94 2.87
N LYS A 63 -5.03 0.97 4.21
CA LYS A 63 -5.61 -0.05 5.09
C LYS A 63 -6.63 0.61 6.00
N ILE A 64 -7.86 0.10 5.98
CA ILE A 64 -8.97 0.58 6.79
C ILE A 64 -9.24 -0.46 7.88
N ILE A 65 -9.33 -0.01 9.13
CA ILE A 65 -9.68 -0.82 10.30
C ILE A 65 -10.93 -0.19 10.92
N PRO A 66 -12.13 -0.69 10.59
CA PRO A 66 -13.37 -0.19 11.17
C PRO A 66 -13.36 -0.31 12.71
N SER A 67 -13.99 0.65 13.38
CA SER A 67 -14.19 0.61 14.83
C SER A 67 -15.14 -0.51 15.26
N ASP A 68 -16.22 -0.70 14.50
CA ASP A 68 -17.15 -1.81 14.65
C ASP A 68 -16.51 -3.09 14.10
N ARG A 69 -15.64 -3.72 14.90
CA ARG A 69 -14.92 -4.97 14.58
C ARG A 69 -15.86 -6.19 14.57
N ARG A 70 -16.98 -6.11 13.87
CA ARG A 70 -17.91 -7.23 13.69
C ARG A 70 -17.44 -8.09 12.54
N PHE A 71 -17.41 -9.39 12.79
CA PHE A 71 -17.35 -10.41 11.75
C PHE A 71 -18.58 -11.30 11.91
N SER A 72 -19.10 -11.80 10.81
CA SER A 72 -20.23 -12.72 10.81
C SER A 72 -19.76 -14.08 10.31
N VAL A 73 -20.09 -15.12 11.06
CA VAL A 73 -19.94 -16.51 10.63
C VAL A 73 -21.33 -17.08 10.45
N GLU A 74 -21.54 -17.79 9.36
CA GLU A 74 -22.81 -18.48 9.10
C GLU A 74 -23.07 -19.51 10.20
N LYS A 75 -24.26 -19.48 10.81
CA LYS A 75 -24.62 -20.33 11.96
C LYS A 75 -24.47 -21.83 11.65
N SER A 76 -24.60 -22.20 10.38
CA SER A 76 -24.36 -23.55 9.85
C SER A 76 -22.92 -24.04 10.08
N LYS A 77 -21.92 -23.15 10.06
CA LYS A 77 -20.49 -23.47 10.23
C LYS A 77 -20.03 -23.54 11.69
N MET A 78 -20.90 -23.14 12.64
CA MET A 78 -20.63 -23.19 14.09
C MET A 78 -21.05 -24.51 14.75
N ARG A 79 -21.72 -25.41 14.02
CA ARG A 79 -21.97 -26.79 14.50
C ARG A 79 -20.72 -27.64 14.33
N THR A 80 -19.80 -27.55 15.27
CA THR A 80 -18.80 -28.61 15.48
C THR A 80 -19.46 -29.81 16.14
N ASN A 81 -19.29 -30.99 15.53
CA ASN A 81 -19.73 -32.29 16.01
C ASN A 81 -19.13 -32.60 17.39
N ASN A 82 -19.81 -32.23 18.47
CA ASN A 82 -19.61 -32.85 19.78
C ASN A 82 -20.62 -34.00 19.91
N ILE A 83 -20.29 -35.15 19.31
CA ILE A 83 -20.83 -36.43 19.75
C ILE A 83 -19.74 -37.03 20.65
N PRO A 84 -19.92 -37.06 21.98
CA PRO A 84 -19.08 -37.89 22.84
C PRO A 84 -19.39 -39.35 22.50
N SER A 85 -18.43 -40.07 21.94
CA SER A 85 -18.51 -41.53 21.83
C SER A 85 -18.30 -42.13 23.22
N HIS A 86 -19.35 -42.20 24.01
CA HIS A 86 -19.44 -43.05 25.20
C HIS A 86 -20.84 -43.67 25.23
N ILE A 87 -21.02 -44.82 24.58
CA ILE A 87 -22.04 -45.79 24.97
C ILE A 87 -21.48 -47.20 24.71
N ALA A 88 -21.37 -47.94 25.82
CA ALA A 88 -21.44 -49.39 26.05
C ALA A 88 -20.72 -50.36 25.09
#